data_AF-D6NRC5-F1
#
_entry.id   AF-D6NRC5-F1
#
_cell.length_a   1.000
_cell.length_b   1.000
_cell.length_c   1.000
_cell.angle_alpha   90.00
_cell.angle_beta   90.00
_cell.angle_gamma   90.00
#
_symmetry.space_group_name_H-M   'P 1'
#
loop_
_entity.id
_entity.type
_entity.pdbx_description
1 polymer ?
#
loop_
_entity_poly.entity_id
_entity_poly.type
_entity_poly.pdbx_seq_one_letter_code
_entity_poly.pdbx_strand_id
1 'polypeptide(L)'
;KQWRNTIKDVLWNEDDGIWYDWNLQNEEHRKYFYPSNIAPLWMGVVDKSLIKKNAPKILNWLKGSHGLDYPGGIPTSLIRSGEQWDFPNAWPPLVSVTVNALEALETEESIQMAFEVAQSWVRSCHAGFESNKQMFEKYDAEVPGRVGGGGEYTVQTGFGWSNGVILEFLAKYGRKMTAKDNADYSVIGIADAHIQKSA
;
A
#
# COMPACT_ATOMS: atom_id res chain seq x y z
N LYS A 1 -28.58 1.15 1.86
CA LYS A 1 -28.61 0.12 0.79
C LYS A 1 -28.28 0.75 -0.56
N GLN A 2 -28.98 1.83 -0.95
CA GLN A 2 -28.73 2.57 -2.19
C GLN A 2 -27.24 2.87 -2.45
N TRP A 3 -26.54 3.51 -1.50
CA TRP A 3 -25.15 3.91 -1.70
C TRP A 3 -24.16 2.74 -1.93
N ARG A 4 -24.40 1.55 -1.34
CA ARG A 4 -23.55 0.36 -1.58
C ARG A 4 -23.69 -0.13 -3.01
N ASN A 5 -24.92 -0.12 -3.53
CA ASN A 5 -25.17 -0.46 -4.92
C ASN A 5 -24.55 0.57 -5.84
N THR A 6 -24.68 1.88 -5.54
CA THR A 6 -24.06 2.95 -6.34
C THR A 6 -22.53 2.83 -6.41
N ILE A 7 -21.85 2.47 -5.30
CA ILE A 7 -20.39 2.21 -5.33
C ILE A 7 -20.06 1.10 -6.33
N LYS A 8 -20.85 0.02 -6.35
CA LYS A 8 -20.67 -1.04 -7.33
C LYS A 8 -20.99 -0.53 -8.74
N ASP A 9 -22.15 0.06 -8.96
CA ASP A 9 -22.65 0.39 -10.30
C ASP A 9 -21.81 1.48 -10.99
N VAL A 10 -21.19 2.37 -10.23
CA VAL A 10 -20.43 3.51 -10.76
C VAL A 10 -18.92 3.28 -10.72
N LEU A 11 -18.39 2.78 -9.59
CA LEU A 11 -16.94 2.75 -9.38
C LEU A 11 -16.32 1.41 -9.74
N TRP A 12 -17.05 0.29 -9.65
CA TRP A 12 -16.51 -1.03 -9.98
C TRP A 12 -16.32 -1.18 -11.50
N ASN A 13 -15.11 -1.54 -11.89
CA ASN A 13 -14.80 -1.92 -13.26
C ASN A 13 -14.75 -3.45 -13.38
N GLU A 14 -15.70 -4.03 -14.12
CA GLU A 14 -15.80 -5.49 -14.28
C GLU A 14 -14.62 -6.10 -15.03
N ASP A 15 -13.93 -5.35 -15.91
CA ASP A 15 -12.81 -5.85 -16.72
C ASP A 15 -11.49 -5.89 -15.96
N ASP A 16 -11.25 -4.92 -15.08
CA ASP A 16 -10.03 -4.80 -14.28
C ASP A 16 -10.21 -5.40 -12.87
N GLY A 17 -11.46 -5.50 -12.40
CA GLY A 17 -11.80 -6.05 -11.09
C GLY A 17 -11.36 -5.15 -9.94
N ILE A 18 -11.54 -3.84 -10.09
CA ILE A 18 -11.13 -2.83 -9.13
C ILE A 18 -12.11 -1.65 -9.14
N TRP A 19 -12.10 -0.81 -8.09
CA TRP A 19 -12.87 0.43 -8.07
C TRP A 19 -12.04 1.61 -8.55
N TYR A 20 -12.53 2.34 -9.53
CA TYR A 20 -11.92 3.60 -10.01
C TYR A 20 -12.83 4.78 -9.71
N ASP A 21 -12.23 5.98 -9.67
CA ASP A 21 -13.00 7.21 -9.76
C ASP A 21 -13.71 7.29 -11.12
N TRP A 22 -14.91 7.86 -11.12
CA TRP A 22 -15.70 8.08 -12.33
C TRP A 22 -15.55 9.52 -12.83
N ASN A 23 -15.18 9.68 -14.10
CA ASN A 23 -15.14 10.98 -14.75
C ASN A 23 -16.54 11.33 -15.28
N LEU A 24 -17.21 12.32 -14.67
CA LEU A 24 -18.56 12.73 -15.07
C LEU A 24 -18.62 13.42 -16.43
N GLN A 25 -17.52 14.04 -16.89
CA GLN A 25 -17.50 14.75 -18.17
C GLN A 25 -17.31 13.80 -19.35
N ASN A 26 -16.42 12.82 -19.18
CA ASN A 26 -16.09 11.85 -20.23
C ASN A 26 -16.90 10.55 -20.10
N GLU A 27 -17.65 10.39 -19.01
CA GLU A 27 -18.42 9.17 -18.68
C GLU A 27 -17.55 7.90 -18.73
N GLU A 28 -16.39 7.94 -18.09
CA GLU A 28 -15.42 6.84 -18.09
C GLU A 28 -14.73 6.64 -16.73
N HIS A 29 -14.24 5.42 -16.49
CA HIS A 29 -13.37 5.13 -15.33
C HIS A 29 -12.00 5.76 -15.51
N ARG A 30 -11.52 6.46 -14.47
CA ARG A 30 -10.15 6.97 -14.40
C ARG A 30 -9.21 5.84 -13.96
N LYS A 31 -8.64 5.14 -14.94
CA LYS A 31 -7.78 3.96 -14.73
C LYS A 31 -6.37 4.29 -14.22
N TYR A 32 -6.29 4.90 -13.04
CA TYR A 32 -5.03 5.19 -12.34
C TYR A 32 -4.90 4.35 -11.08
N PHE A 33 -3.67 4.06 -10.67
CA PHE A 33 -3.40 3.49 -9.36
C PHE A 33 -3.51 4.57 -8.27
N TYR A 34 -4.37 4.29 -7.30
CA TYR A 34 -4.45 4.94 -6.00
C TYR A 34 -4.80 3.89 -4.93
N PRO A 35 -4.23 3.94 -3.71
CA PRO A 35 -4.65 3.05 -2.62
C PRO A 35 -6.16 3.14 -2.30
N SER A 36 -6.80 4.27 -2.63
CA SER A 36 -8.26 4.43 -2.51
C SER A 36 -9.07 3.49 -3.41
N ASN A 37 -8.47 2.91 -4.46
CA ASN A 37 -9.12 1.94 -5.34
C ASN A 37 -9.63 0.70 -4.58
N ILE A 38 -9.07 0.40 -3.41
CA ILE A 38 -9.48 -0.73 -2.54
C ILE A 38 -10.17 -0.28 -1.24
N ALA A 39 -10.41 1.02 -1.06
CA ALA A 39 -11.12 1.55 0.11
C ALA A 39 -12.51 0.92 0.37
N PRO A 40 -13.30 0.50 -0.65
CA PRO A 40 -14.55 -0.20 -0.40
C PRO A 40 -14.40 -1.51 0.38
N LEU A 41 -13.28 -2.22 0.22
CA LEU A 41 -12.96 -3.43 0.99
C LEU A 41 -12.68 -3.08 2.45
N TRP A 42 -11.80 -2.10 2.69
CA TRP A 42 -11.48 -1.60 4.03
C TRP A 42 -12.73 -1.14 4.79
N MET A 43 -13.64 -0.43 4.12
CA MET A 43 -14.88 0.06 4.72
C MET A 43 -15.93 -1.03 4.99
N GLY A 44 -15.73 -2.27 4.51
CA GLY A 44 -16.68 -3.37 4.66
C GLY A 44 -18.01 -3.11 3.96
N VAL A 45 -17.98 -2.42 2.82
CA VAL A 45 -19.20 -1.98 2.10
C VAL A 45 -19.52 -2.79 0.86
N VAL A 46 -18.65 -3.75 0.54
CA VAL A 46 -18.76 -4.66 -0.59
C VAL A 46 -19.43 -5.95 -0.15
N ASP A 47 -20.30 -6.50 -1.00
CA ASP A 47 -20.95 -7.77 -0.73
C ASP A 47 -19.94 -8.93 -0.68
N LYS A 48 -20.07 -9.82 0.31
CA LYS A 48 -19.13 -10.94 0.51
C LYS A 48 -19.05 -11.89 -0.68
N SER A 49 -20.14 -12.08 -1.43
CA SER A 49 -20.12 -12.92 -2.63
C SER A 49 -19.31 -12.27 -3.76
N LEU A 50 -19.36 -10.93 -3.88
CA LEU A 50 -18.54 -10.17 -4.82
C LEU A 50 -17.06 -10.28 -4.46
N ILE A 51 -16.72 -10.12 -3.17
CA ILE A 51 -15.35 -10.28 -2.67
C ILE A 51 -14.83 -11.68 -3.03
N LYS A 52 -15.53 -12.74 -2.62
CA LYS A 52 -15.11 -14.12 -2.87
C LYS A 52 -14.94 -14.44 -4.36
N LYS A 53 -15.84 -13.94 -5.21
CA LYS A 53 -15.78 -14.13 -6.66
C LYS A 53 -14.58 -13.39 -7.28
N ASN A 54 -14.26 -12.20 -6.80
CA ASN A 54 -13.31 -11.30 -7.47
C ASN A 54 -11.95 -11.14 -6.77
N ALA A 55 -11.74 -11.77 -5.60
CA ALA A 55 -10.48 -11.68 -4.86
C ALA A 55 -9.24 -11.99 -5.74
N PRO A 56 -9.22 -13.04 -6.58
CA PRO A 56 -8.07 -13.28 -7.47
C PRO A 56 -7.82 -12.12 -8.45
N LYS A 57 -8.88 -11.49 -8.94
CA LYS A 57 -8.80 -10.38 -9.89
C LYS A 57 -8.27 -9.11 -9.24
N ILE A 58 -8.77 -8.80 -8.03
CA ILE A 58 -8.30 -7.67 -7.21
C ILE A 58 -6.81 -7.85 -6.89
N LEU A 59 -6.39 -9.03 -6.45
CA LEU A 59 -4.99 -9.32 -6.14
C LEU A 59 -4.10 -9.23 -7.38
N ASN A 60 -4.55 -9.73 -8.53
CA ASN A 60 -3.82 -9.61 -9.79
C ASN A 60 -3.68 -8.15 -10.25
N TRP A 61 -4.73 -7.34 -10.08
CA TRP A 61 -4.66 -5.91 -10.36
C TRP A 61 -3.65 -5.20 -9.45
N LEU A 62 -3.67 -5.48 -8.14
CA LEU A 62 -2.73 -4.89 -7.18
C LEU A 62 -1.28 -5.25 -7.53
N LYS A 63 -1.00 -6.53 -7.83
CA LYS A 63 0.33 -6.98 -8.27
C LYS A 63 0.75 -6.35 -9.61
N GLY A 64 -0.17 -6.26 -10.58
CA GLY A 64 0.11 -5.66 -11.88
C GLY A 64 0.19 -4.13 -11.87
N SER A 65 -0.30 -3.47 -10.81
CA SER A 65 -0.27 -2.02 -10.68
C SER A 65 1.12 -1.47 -10.36
N HIS A 66 2.04 -2.30 -9.85
CA HIS A 66 3.35 -1.90 -9.29
C HIS A 66 3.29 -0.95 -8.09
N GLY A 67 2.09 -0.62 -7.58
CA GLY A 67 1.92 0.28 -6.44
C GLY A 67 2.37 -0.31 -5.10
N LEU A 68 2.58 -1.63 -5.02
CA LEU A 68 3.04 -2.31 -3.81
C LEU A 68 4.54 -2.67 -3.83
N ASP A 69 5.26 -2.31 -4.89
CA ASP A 69 6.64 -2.75 -5.14
C ASP A 69 7.70 -1.91 -4.39
N TYR A 70 7.25 -0.97 -3.56
CA TYR A 70 8.09 0.09 -3.00
C TYR A 70 8.51 -0.22 -1.56
N PRO A 71 9.83 -0.18 -1.25
CA PRO A 71 10.35 -0.65 0.04
C PRO A 71 10.05 0.29 1.21
N GLY A 72 9.75 1.56 0.93
CA GLY A 72 9.46 2.61 1.91
C GLY A 72 7.99 2.74 2.29
N GLY A 73 7.08 2.01 1.63
CA GLY A 73 5.64 2.08 1.83
C GLY A 73 4.85 2.18 0.52
N ILE A 74 3.54 2.40 0.61
CA ILE A 74 2.67 2.50 -0.57
C ILE A 74 2.55 3.97 -0.99
N PRO A 75 2.96 4.36 -2.20
CA PRO A 75 2.82 5.72 -2.67
C PRO A 75 1.34 6.06 -2.90
N THR A 76 1.02 7.35 -2.82
CA THR A 76 -0.35 7.84 -3.04
C THR A 76 -0.85 7.58 -4.46
N SER A 77 0.03 7.75 -5.43
CA SER A 77 -0.20 7.52 -6.85
C SER A 77 1.12 7.08 -7.49
N LEU A 78 1.14 6.81 -8.79
CA LEU A 78 2.37 6.60 -9.56
C LEU A 78 2.80 7.84 -10.37
N ILE A 79 2.19 8.99 -10.08
CA ILE A 79 2.39 10.24 -10.80
C ILE A 79 3.35 11.12 -10.01
N ARG A 80 4.45 11.57 -10.63
CA ARG A 80 5.37 12.57 -10.05
C ARG A 80 4.93 13.98 -10.39
N SER A 81 3.91 14.48 -9.72
CA SER A 81 3.41 15.85 -9.95
C SER A 81 4.20 16.92 -9.18
N GLY A 82 4.83 16.54 -8.06
CA GLY A 82 5.40 17.48 -7.08
C GLY A 82 4.45 17.85 -5.95
N GLU A 83 3.19 17.41 -6.02
CA GLU A 83 2.19 17.58 -4.97
C GLU A 83 2.36 16.60 -3.81
N GLN A 84 1.77 16.91 -2.66
CA GLN A 84 1.93 16.08 -1.44
C GLN A 84 1.23 14.73 -1.52
N TRP A 85 0.13 14.65 -2.29
CA TRP A 85 -0.71 13.45 -2.44
C TRP A 85 -0.42 12.75 -3.77
N ASP A 86 0.86 12.62 -4.09
CA ASP A 86 1.33 11.99 -5.31
C ASP A 86 2.71 11.36 -5.08
N PHE A 87 3.22 10.62 -6.06
CA PHE A 87 4.50 9.94 -5.99
C PHE A 87 5.66 10.93 -5.71
N PRO A 88 6.61 10.64 -4.79
CA PRO A 88 6.83 9.38 -4.08
C PRO A 88 6.21 9.31 -2.67
N ASN A 89 5.30 10.23 -2.31
CA ASN A 89 4.83 10.33 -0.94
C ASN A 89 3.93 9.14 -0.56
N ALA A 90 4.31 8.48 0.53
CA ALA A 90 3.55 7.45 1.23
C ALA A 90 2.94 8.04 2.51
N TRP A 91 1.62 7.91 2.63
CA TRP A 91 0.88 8.41 3.79
C TRP A 91 0.44 7.24 4.69
N PRO A 92 0.70 7.30 6.00
CA PRO A 92 0.26 6.28 6.96
C PRO A 92 -1.20 5.83 6.80
N PRO A 93 -2.21 6.73 6.66
CA PRO A 93 -3.60 6.29 6.48
C PRO A 93 -3.82 5.44 5.23
N LEU A 94 -3.15 5.74 4.11
CA LEU A 94 -3.28 4.96 2.88
C LEU A 94 -2.67 3.56 3.02
N VAL A 95 -1.57 3.45 3.77
CA VAL A 95 -0.98 2.14 4.10
C VAL A 95 -1.93 1.32 4.97
N SER A 96 -2.56 1.94 5.99
CA SER A 96 -3.58 1.28 6.82
C SER A 96 -4.78 0.82 5.99
N VAL A 97 -5.31 1.67 5.10
CA VAL A 97 -6.39 1.29 4.18
C VAL A 97 -5.99 0.07 3.35
N THR A 98 -4.79 0.05 2.76
CA THR A 98 -4.31 -1.06 1.94
C THR A 98 -4.20 -2.36 2.74
N VAL A 99 -3.56 -2.33 3.91
CA VAL A 99 -3.39 -3.53 4.76
C VAL A 99 -4.76 -4.10 5.17
N ASN A 100 -5.67 -3.26 5.66
CA ASN A 100 -6.99 -3.73 6.08
C ASN A 100 -7.86 -4.20 4.89
N ALA A 101 -7.74 -3.57 3.73
CA ALA A 101 -8.45 -3.99 2.52
C ALA A 101 -7.96 -5.35 2.01
N LEU A 102 -6.65 -5.60 2.07
CA LEU A 102 -6.07 -6.90 1.77
C LEU A 102 -6.57 -7.96 2.77
N GLU A 103 -6.58 -7.67 4.07
CA GLU A 103 -7.12 -8.59 5.08
C GLU A 103 -8.60 -8.94 4.83
N ALA A 104 -9.39 -7.98 4.36
CA ALA A 104 -10.82 -8.17 4.06
C ALA A 104 -11.10 -9.10 2.87
N LEU A 105 -10.09 -9.46 2.07
CA LEU A 105 -10.22 -10.47 1.00
C LEU A 105 -10.25 -11.90 1.54
N GLU A 106 -9.79 -12.12 2.78
CA GLU A 106 -9.83 -13.40 3.49
C GLU A 106 -9.17 -14.58 2.72
N THR A 107 -8.19 -14.31 1.85
CA THR A 107 -7.37 -15.34 1.18
C THR A 107 -5.97 -15.43 1.81
N GLU A 108 -5.35 -16.59 1.79
CA GLU A 108 -3.99 -16.78 2.31
C GLU A 108 -2.98 -15.80 1.66
N GLU A 109 -3.04 -15.65 0.34
CA GLU A 109 -2.22 -14.70 -0.41
C GLU A 109 -2.45 -13.24 0.03
N SER A 110 -3.71 -12.83 0.20
CA SER A 110 -4.03 -11.47 0.63
C SER A 110 -3.54 -11.16 2.05
N ILE A 111 -3.62 -12.13 2.95
CA ILE A 111 -3.15 -12.00 4.34
C ILE A 111 -1.62 -11.91 4.38
N GLN A 112 -0.92 -12.69 3.54
CA GLN A 112 0.53 -12.61 3.40
C GLN A 112 0.96 -11.24 2.86
N MET A 113 0.30 -10.75 1.81
CA MET A 113 0.57 -9.43 1.23
C MET A 113 0.30 -8.29 2.23
N ALA A 114 -0.78 -8.38 3.00
CA ALA A 114 -1.10 -7.41 4.06
C ALA A 114 0.03 -7.33 5.10
N PHE A 115 0.55 -8.49 5.53
CA PHE A 115 1.67 -8.55 6.47
C PHE A 115 2.96 -7.97 5.88
N GLU A 116 3.28 -8.27 4.63
CA GLU A 116 4.48 -7.76 3.94
C GLU A 116 4.47 -6.23 3.85
N VAL A 117 3.32 -5.65 3.44
CA VAL A 117 3.13 -4.19 3.40
C VAL A 117 3.27 -3.58 4.80
N ALA A 118 2.62 -4.17 5.81
CA ALA A 118 2.70 -3.68 7.19
C ALA A 118 4.13 -3.74 7.73
N GLN A 119 4.86 -4.83 7.47
CA GLN A 119 6.23 -5.02 7.93
C GLN A 119 7.20 -4.03 7.26
N SER A 120 7.13 -3.88 5.93
CA SER A 120 7.93 -2.90 5.18
C SER A 120 7.68 -1.49 5.72
N TRP A 121 6.42 -1.11 5.94
CA TRP A 121 6.05 0.19 6.48
C TRP A 121 6.63 0.44 7.88
N VAL A 122 6.48 -0.53 8.79
CA VAL A 122 7.01 -0.41 10.17
C VAL A 122 8.53 -0.27 10.15
N ARG A 123 9.24 -1.05 9.31
CA ARG A 123 10.70 -0.94 9.15
C ARG A 123 11.11 0.41 8.58
N SER A 124 10.43 0.90 7.55
CA SER A 124 10.69 2.22 6.95
C SER A 124 10.56 3.33 8.00
N CYS A 125 9.44 3.36 8.72
CA CYS A 125 9.22 4.32 9.80
C CYS A 125 10.26 4.20 10.92
N HIS A 126 10.63 2.97 11.31
CA HIS A 126 11.65 2.72 12.31
C HIS A 126 13.02 3.29 11.89
N ALA A 127 13.45 3.05 10.64
CA ALA A 127 14.70 3.60 10.11
C ALA A 127 14.70 5.15 10.11
N GLY A 128 13.57 5.76 9.75
CA GLY A 128 13.40 7.21 9.82
C GLY A 128 13.46 7.73 11.26
N PHE A 129 12.82 7.03 12.19
CA PHE A 129 12.86 7.36 13.61
C PHE A 129 14.25 7.18 14.22
N GLU A 130 15.01 6.13 13.87
CA GLU A 130 16.37 5.93 14.36
C GLU A 130 17.28 7.10 14.00
N SER A 131 17.10 7.69 12.82
CA SER A 131 17.91 8.81 12.33
C SER A 131 17.47 10.15 12.91
N ASN A 132 16.17 10.38 13.05
CA ASN A 132 15.63 11.71 13.39
C ASN A 132 15.09 11.83 14.82
N LYS A 133 14.91 10.71 15.53
CA LYS A 133 14.27 10.60 16.85
C LYS A 133 12.85 11.14 16.92
N GLN A 134 12.20 11.24 15.76
CA GLN A 134 10.84 11.77 15.58
C GLN A 134 10.14 11.03 14.44
N MET A 135 8.81 10.97 14.52
CA MET A 135 7.93 10.49 13.44
C MET A 135 7.47 11.66 12.57
N PHE A 136 7.15 11.42 11.30
CA PHE A 136 6.75 12.47 10.35
C PHE A 136 5.36 12.24 9.78
N GLU A 137 4.73 13.29 9.25
CA GLU A 137 3.38 13.19 8.65
C GLU A 137 3.32 12.23 7.44
N LYS A 138 4.41 12.12 6.68
CA LYS A 138 4.53 11.31 5.46
C LYS A 138 5.97 10.90 5.22
N TYR A 139 6.14 9.80 4.49
CA TYR A 139 7.42 9.19 4.19
C TYR A 139 7.58 9.04 2.67
N ASP A 140 8.78 8.68 2.25
CA ASP A 140 9.09 8.38 0.87
C ASP A 140 8.91 6.89 0.59
N ALA A 141 8.14 6.54 -0.43
CA ALA A 141 7.91 5.15 -0.83
C ALA A 141 9.19 4.49 -1.40
N GLU A 142 10.06 5.25 -2.07
CA GLU A 142 11.24 4.70 -2.74
C GLU A 142 12.38 4.39 -1.78
N VAL A 143 12.54 5.22 -0.74
CA VAL A 143 13.69 5.13 0.17
C VAL A 143 13.22 4.96 1.61
N PRO A 144 13.37 3.75 2.20
CA PRO A 144 12.99 3.49 3.58
C PRO A 144 13.61 4.48 4.56
N GLY A 145 12.79 5.01 5.46
CA GLY A 145 13.23 5.99 6.47
C GLY A 145 13.44 7.41 5.97
N ARG A 146 13.37 7.67 4.65
CA ARG A 146 13.37 9.03 4.11
C ARG A 146 12.01 9.68 4.35
N VAL A 147 12.05 10.93 4.79
CA VAL A 147 10.87 11.75 5.01
C VAL A 147 10.33 12.19 3.65
N GLY A 148 9.00 12.18 3.49
CA GLY A 148 8.36 12.67 2.27
C GLY A 148 8.41 14.20 2.15
N GLY A 149 7.97 14.75 1.02
CA GLY A 149 8.09 16.17 0.71
C GLY A 149 7.02 16.69 -0.25
N GLY A 150 7.32 17.78 -0.95
CA GLY A 150 6.43 18.37 -1.95
C GLY A 150 5.28 19.21 -1.39
N GLY A 151 4.55 19.84 -2.31
CA GLY A 151 3.40 20.73 -2.08
C GLY A 151 3.70 22.02 -1.30
N GLU A 152 2.65 22.56 -0.69
CA GLU A 152 2.59 23.97 -0.24
C GLU A 152 3.36 24.30 1.06
N TYR A 153 3.73 23.31 1.87
CA TYR A 153 4.34 23.55 3.18
C TYR A 153 5.36 22.47 3.60
N THR A 154 6.20 22.83 4.56
CA THR A 154 7.26 21.95 5.09
C THR A 154 6.68 20.79 5.90
N VAL A 155 7.29 19.61 5.79
CA VAL A 155 6.84 18.40 6.48
C VAL A 155 6.73 18.58 8.01
N GLN A 156 5.70 17.98 8.62
CA GLN A 156 5.40 18.09 10.06
C GLN A 156 5.86 16.85 10.86
N THR A 157 6.15 17.05 12.15
CA THR A 157 6.72 16.02 13.06
C THR A 157 5.75 15.57 14.16
N GLY A 158 6.00 14.40 14.77
CA GLY A 158 5.23 13.81 15.87
C GLY A 158 3.87 13.23 15.47
N PHE A 159 3.58 13.19 14.17
CA PHE A 159 2.22 13.22 13.62
C PHE A 159 1.31 12.07 14.05
N GLY A 160 0.07 12.39 14.44
CA GLY A 160 -0.87 11.47 15.07
C GLY A 160 -1.17 10.19 14.27
N TRP A 161 -1.45 10.30 12.97
CA TRP A 161 -1.72 9.10 12.15
C TRP A 161 -0.49 8.20 11.98
N SER A 162 0.73 8.73 12.07
CA SER A 162 1.95 7.94 11.85
C SER A 162 2.19 7.06 13.06
N ASN A 163 2.04 7.66 14.25
CA ASN A 163 2.08 6.93 15.51
C ASN A 163 0.95 5.90 15.56
N GLY A 164 -0.27 6.29 15.17
CA GLY A 164 -1.45 5.43 15.19
C GLY A 164 -1.29 4.18 14.33
N VAL A 165 -0.83 4.34 13.08
CA VAL A 165 -0.68 3.22 12.14
C VAL A 165 0.48 2.29 12.54
N ILE A 166 1.57 2.83 13.10
CA ILE A 166 2.63 1.96 13.66
C ILE A 166 2.09 1.13 14.82
N LEU A 167 1.34 1.74 15.75
CA LEU A 167 0.73 1.01 16.86
C LEU A 167 -0.28 -0.02 16.38
N GLU A 168 -1.08 0.30 15.35
CA GLU A 168 -2.01 -0.64 14.70
C GLU A 168 -1.27 -1.89 14.22
N PHE A 169 -0.20 -1.72 13.44
CA PHE A 169 0.53 -2.83 12.84
C PHE A 169 1.35 -3.63 13.87
N LEU A 170 1.92 -2.97 14.88
CA LEU A 170 2.58 -3.66 15.99
C LEU A 170 1.56 -4.49 16.81
N ALA A 171 0.35 -3.98 17.02
CA ALA A 171 -0.71 -4.73 17.69
C ALA A 171 -1.16 -5.96 16.89
N LYS A 172 -1.34 -5.81 15.56
CA LYS A 172 -1.76 -6.89 14.66
C LYS A 172 -0.67 -7.95 14.45
N TYR A 173 0.56 -7.52 14.18
CA TYR A 173 1.62 -8.37 13.63
C TYR A 173 2.92 -8.37 14.42
N GLY A 174 3.03 -7.61 15.51
CA GLY A 174 4.30 -7.41 16.23
C GLY A 174 4.98 -8.70 16.68
N ARG A 175 4.23 -9.79 16.93
CA ARG A 175 4.80 -11.11 17.26
C ARG A 175 5.49 -11.82 16.10
N LYS A 176 5.15 -11.45 14.85
CA LYS A 176 5.69 -12.03 13.60
C LYS A 176 6.70 -11.10 12.91
N MET A 177 6.65 -9.80 13.21
CA MET A 177 7.53 -8.81 12.60
C MET A 177 8.97 -8.94 13.07
N THR A 178 9.92 -8.54 12.22
CA THR A 178 11.32 -8.36 12.61
C THR A 178 11.78 -6.94 12.29
N ALA A 179 12.73 -6.43 13.07
CA ALA A 179 13.23 -5.06 12.94
C ALA A 179 14.08 -4.82 11.67
N LYS A 180 14.61 -5.89 11.06
CA LYS A 180 15.47 -5.85 9.88
C LYS A 180 15.13 -7.03 8.96
N ASP A 181 15.48 -6.92 7.68
CA ASP A 181 15.46 -8.06 6.77
C ASP A 181 16.50 -9.06 7.25
N ASN A 182 16.06 -10.28 7.58
CA ASN A 182 16.98 -11.39 7.79
C ASN A 182 17.45 -11.83 6.41
N ALA A 183 18.53 -11.25 5.92
CA ALA A 183 19.24 -11.77 4.75
C ALA A 183 19.99 -13.06 5.11
N ASP A 184 19.29 -14.08 5.61
CA ASP A 184 19.84 -15.45 5.63
C ASP A 184 19.58 -16.10 4.26
N TYR A 185 20.36 -15.66 3.26
CA TYR A 185 20.48 -16.35 1.97
C TYR A 185 21.30 -17.65 2.08
N SER A 186 21.58 -18.14 3.29
CA SER A 186 22.49 -19.28 3.54
C SER A 186 21.80 -20.65 3.63
N VAL A 187 20.46 -20.75 3.47
CA VAL A 187 19.75 -22.04 3.67
C VAL A 187 18.82 -22.45 2.53
N ILE A 188 18.82 -21.74 1.39
CA ILE A 188 18.12 -22.23 0.18
C ILE A 188 19.17 -22.46 -0.90
N GLY A 189 19.65 -23.71 -0.98
CA GLY A 189 20.55 -24.16 -2.02
C GLY A 189 19.90 -23.99 -3.39
N ILE A 190 20.31 -22.95 -4.11
CA ILE A 190 20.13 -22.83 -5.55
C ILE A 190 21.46 -22.33 -6.10
N ALA A 191 22.07 -23.17 -6.93
CA ALA A 191 23.41 -23.04 -7.44
C ALA A 191 23.63 -21.72 -8.21
N ASP A 192 24.87 -21.23 -8.12
CA ASP A 192 25.46 -20.15 -8.91
C ASP A 192 25.01 -20.19 -10.39
N ALA A 193 24.22 -19.21 -10.79
CA ALA A 193 24.08 -18.85 -12.20
C ALA A 193 25.03 -17.70 -12.50
N HIS A 194 26.13 -18.04 -13.17
CA HIS A 194 27.13 -17.13 -13.71
C HIS A 194 26.51 -15.96 -14.47
N ILE A 195 26.80 -14.74 -14.02
CA ILE A 195 26.76 -13.55 -14.87
C ILE A 195 28.20 -13.26 -15.30
N GLN A 196 28.54 -13.72 -16.50
CA GLN A 196 29.68 -13.19 -17.25
C GLN A 196 29.42 -11.70 -17.52
N LYS A 197 30.29 -10.83 -16.98
CA LYS A 197 30.43 -9.46 -17.45
C LYS A 197 31.25 -9.48 -18.74
N SER A 198 30.65 -9.12 -19.87
CA SER A 198 31.41 -8.68 -21.04
C SER A 198 31.74 -7.19 -20.88
N ALA A 199 33.03 -6.89 -21.07
CA ALA A 199 33.55 -5.55 -21.36
C ALA A 199 33.27 -5.18 -22.82
#